data_AF-Q9JHZ0-F1
#
_entry.id   AF-Q9JHZ0-F1
#
_cell.length_a   1.000
_cell.length_b   1.000
_cell.length_c   1.000
_cell.angle_alpha   90.00
_cell.angle_beta   90.00
_cell.angle_gamma   90.00
#
_symmetry.space_group_name_H-M   'P 1'
#
loop_
_entity.id
_entity.type
_entity.pdbx_description
1 polymer ?
#
loop_
_entity_poly.entity_id
_entity_poly.type
_entity_poly.pdbx_seq_one_letter_code
_entity_poly.pdbx_strand_id
1 'polypeptide(L)'
;INYKAVGSLDPSADLSSQRGKVFKLRNETHHLFVGLYPGTTYSFTIKASTAKGFGPPVTTRIATKISAPSMPEYDADTPLNETDTTITVMLKPAQSRGAPV
;
A
#
# COMPACT_ATOMS: atom_id res chain seq x y z
N ILE A 1 -10.35 3.09 -17.00
CA ILE A 1 -10.21 3.36 -15.56
C ILE A 1 -8.76 3.72 -15.30
N ASN A 2 -8.48 4.87 -14.73
CA ASN A 2 -7.13 5.25 -14.31
C ASN A 2 -7.10 5.21 -12.78
N TYR A 3 -5.99 4.79 -12.18
CA TYR A 3 -5.79 4.87 -10.74
C TYR A 3 -4.39 5.36 -10.41
N LYS A 4 -4.25 6.01 -9.26
CA LYS A 4 -2.97 6.43 -8.70
C LYS A 4 -3.03 6.47 -7.18
N ALA A 5 -1.95 6.08 -6.52
CA ALA A 5 -1.76 6.34 -5.11
C ALA A 5 -1.62 7.86 -4.87
N VAL A 6 -2.27 8.37 -3.82
CA VAL A 6 -2.23 9.78 -3.44
C VAL A 6 -1.64 10.02 -2.05
N GLY A 7 -1.56 8.98 -1.22
CA GLY A 7 -0.94 9.03 0.10
C GLY A 7 -0.93 7.66 0.77
N SER A 8 0.03 7.43 1.67
CA SER A 8 0.15 6.19 2.44
C SER A 8 0.44 6.49 3.91
N LEU A 9 -0.02 5.60 4.78
CA LEU A 9 0.33 5.59 6.20
C LEU A 9 1.69 4.93 6.46
N ASP A 10 2.21 4.17 5.49
CA ASP A 10 3.57 3.62 5.54
C ASP A 10 4.56 4.63 4.92
N PRO A 11 5.48 5.20 5.72
CA PRO A 11 6.46 6.18 5.24
C PRO A 11 7.50 5.59 4.27
N SER A 12 7.66 4.26 4.24
CA SER A 12 8.59 3.57 3.35
C SER A 12 7.99 3.22 1.99
N ALA A 13 6.68 3.40 1.80
CA ALA A 13 5.98 3.00 0.59
C ALA A 13 6.26 3.93 -0.60
N ASP A 14 6.84 3.39 -1.67
CA ASP A 14 7.03 4.13 -2.92
C ASP A 14 5.73 4.24 -3.74
N LEU A 15 5.06 5.39 -3.63
CA LEU A 15 3.79 5.64 -4.31
C LEU A 15 3.95 5.93 -5.81
N SER A 16 5.17 6.18 -6.29
CA SER A 16 5.40 6.57 -7.69
C SER A 16 5.07 5.43 -8.67
N SER A 17 5.30 4.20 -8.24
CA SER A 17 5.04 2.95 -8.96
C SER A 17 3.57 2.53 -8.90
N GLN A 18 2.82 2.99 -7.89
CA GLN A 18 1.43 2.59 -7.62
C GLN A 18 0.42 3.41 -8.45
N ARG A 19 0.53 3.31 -9.77
CA ARG A 19 -0.36 3.97 -10.74
C ARG A 19 -0.61 3.09 -11.96
N GLY A 20 -1.75 3.28 -12.61
CA GLY A 20 -2.04 2.52 -13.81
C GLY A 20 -3.32 2.92 -14.52
N LYS A 21 -3.54 2.24 -15.65
CA LYS A 21 -4.72 2.40 -16.49
C LYS A 21 -5.21 1.04 -16.94
N VAL A 22 -6.50 0.81 -16.74
CA VAL A 22 -7.21 -0.42 -17.07
C VAL A 22 -8.33 -0.10 -18.05
N PHE A 23 -8.46 -0.90 -19.10
CA PHE A 23 -9.61 -0.91 -19.98
C PHE A 23 -10.38 -2.20 -19.76
N LYS A 24 -11.72 -2.12 -19.79
CA LYS A 24 -12.61 -3.26 -19.62
C LYS A 24 -13.34 -3.54 -20.93
N LEU A 25 -13.71 -4.80 -21.14
CA LEU A 25 -14.53 -5.18 -22.28
C LEU A 25 -15.96 -4.67 -22.08
N ARG A 26 -16.76 -4.71 -23.16
CA ARG A 26 -18.19 -4.38 -23.07
C ARG A 26 -18.87 -5.31 -22.06
N ASN A 27 -19.80 -4.74 -21.28
CA ASN A 27 -20.66 -5.41 -20.29
C ASN A 27 -20.01 -5.76 -18.93
N GLU A 28 -18.81 -5.26 -18.62
CA GLU A 28 -18.24 -5.38 -17.27
C GLU A 28 -18.37 -4.07 -16.49
N THR A 29 -19.04 -4.11 -15.33
CA THR A 29 -19.26 -2.94 -14.46
C THR A 29 -18.35 -2.91 -13.23
N HIS A 30 -17.56 -3.97 -13.01
CA HIS A 30 -16.68 -4.11 -11.86
C HIS A 30 -15.26 -4.52 -12.29
N HIS A 31 -14.29 -4.21 -11.44
CA HIS A 31 -12.90 -4.61 -11.63
C HIS A 31 -12.21 -4.76 -10.27
N LEU A 32 -11.46 -5.85 -10.11
CA LEU A 32 -10.67 -6.10 -8.92
C LEU A 32 -9.24 -5.61 -9.14
N PHE A 33 -8.81 -4.64 -8.33
CA PHE A 33 -7.41 -4.20 -8.26
C PHE A 33 -6.68 -5.02 -7.20
N VAL A 34 -5.61 -5.70 -7.59
CA VAL A 34 -4.76 -6.52 -6.71
C VAL A 34 -3.34 -5.96 -6.64
N GLY A 35 -2.58 -6.34 -5.61
CA GLY A 35 -1.20 -5.89 -5.44
C GLY A 35 -1.05 -4.42 -5.04
N LEU A 36 -2.12 -3.80 -4.53
CA LEU A 36 -2.07 -2.45 -3.99
C LEU A 36 -1.35 -2.45 -2.64
N TYR A 37 -0.61 -1.38 -2.35
CA TYR A 37 0.01 -1.21 -1.05
C TYR A 37 -1.02 -1.07 0.08
N PRO A 38 -0.78 -1.73 1.23
CA PRO A 38 -1.64 -1.61 2.41
C PRO A 38 -1.56 -0.19 2.99
N GLY A 39 -2.61 0.22 3.70
CA GLY A 39 -2.67 1.55 4.34
C GLY A 39 -2.51 2.73 3.38
N THR A 40 -2.80 2.53 2.08
CA THR A 40 -2.58 3.52 1.03
C THR A 40 -3.92 3.99 0.46
N THR A 41 -4.06 5.31 0.31
CA THR A 41 -5.20 5.94 -0.35
C THR A 41 -4.95 6.05 -1.85
N TYR A 42 -5.88 5.53 -2.63
CA TYR A 42 -5.88 5.56 -4.09
C TYR A 42 -6.98 6.46 -4.62
N SER A 43 -6.67 7.20 -5.68
CA SER A 43 -7.63 7.96 -6.49
C SER A 43 -7.93 7.21 -7.77
N PHE A 44 -9.20 6.85 -7.99
CA PHE A 44 -9.69 6.16 -9.18
C PHE A 44 -10.49 7.13 -10.04
N THR A 45 -10.14 7.25 -11.33
CA THR A 45 -10.89 8.02 -12.32
C THR A 45 -11.47 7.09 -13.38
N ILE A 46 -12.79 7.04 -13.48
CA ILE A 46 -13.55 6.14 -14.36
C ILE A 46 -14.24 6.96 -15.45
N LYS A 47 -14.18 6.48 -16.70
CA LYS A 47 -14.88 7.06 -17.85
C LYS A 47 -15.64 5.95 -18.56
N ALA A 48 -16.93 6.17 -18.81
CA ALA A 48 -17.74 5.28 -19.64
C ALA A 48 -17.40 5.49 -21.12
N SER A 49 -17.44 4.43 -21.94
CA SER A 49 -17.18 4.48 -23.37
C SER A 49 -18.40 3.97 -24.15
N THR A 50 -18.79 4.72 -25.18
CA THR A 50 -19.88 4.38 -26.10
C THR A 50 -19.35 4.43 -27.54
N ALA A 51 -20.15 4.01 -28.52
CA ALA A 51 -19.79 4.13 -29.93
C ALA A 51 -19.47 5.57 -30.37
N LYS A 52 -20.01 6.58 -29.67
CA LYS A 52 -19.76 8.01 -29.93
C LYS A 52 -18.54 8.58 -29.18
N GLY A 53 -17.87 7.77 -28.35
CA GLY A 53 -16.70 8.19 -27.57
C GLY A 53 -16.87 8.04 -26.06
N PHE A 54 -16.02 8.74 -25.30
CA PHE A 54 -15.99 8.68 -23.84
C PHE A 54 -16.90 9.72 -23.20
N GLY A 55 -17.68 9.29 -22.20
CA GLY A 55 -18.45 10.18 -21.33
C GLY A 55 -17.58 10.92 -20.29
N PRO A 56 -18.21 11.74 -19.44
CA PRO A 56 -17.52 12.50 -18.41
C PRO A 56 -16.80 11.58 -17.39
N PRO A 57 -15.64 12.01 -16.84
CA PRO A 57 -14.93 11.25 -15.81
C PRO A 57 -15.57 11.40 -14.43
N VAL A 58 -15.65 10.29 -13.71
CA VAL A 58 -16.00 10.26 -12.28
C VAL A 58 -14.75 9.88 -11.49
N THR A 59 -14.43 10.62 -10.43
CA THR A 59 -13.26 10.35 -9.59
C THR A 59 -13.67 10.04 -8.16
N THR A 60 -13.11 8.98 -7.58
CA THR A 60 -13.33 8.58 -6.18
C THR A 60 -12.02 8.25 -5.49
N ARG A 61 -11.99 8.35 -4.16
CA ARG A 61 -10.82 8.00 -3.33
C ARG A 61 -11.18 6.86 -2.41
N ILE A 62 -10.31 5.84 -2.36
CA ILE A 62 -10.51 4.64 -1.56
C ILE A 62 -9.19 4.31 -0.85
N ALA A 63 -9.26 4.09 0.46
CA ALA A 63 -8.13 3.63 1.24
C ALA A 63 -8.13 2.10 1.35
N THR A 64 -6.97 1.47 1.13
CA THR A 64 -6.76 0.05 1.39
C THR A 64 -6.65 -0.20 2.89
N LYS A 65 -6.97 -1.43 3.32
CA LYS A 65 -6.78 -1.85 4.71
C LYS A 65 -5.29 -1.83 5.07
N ILE A 66 -5.01 -1.58 6.34
CA ILE A 66 -3.68 -1.70 6.93
C ILE A 66 -3.28 -3.19 7.02
N SER A 67 -1.98 -3.47 7.02
CA SER A 67 -1.45 -4.81 7.28
C SER A 67 -0.78 -4.86 8.65
N ALA A 68 -0.60 -6.07 9.20
CA ALA A 68 0.13 -6.23 10.46
C ALA A 68 1.56 -5.64 10.35
N PRO A 69 2.06 -5.00 11.42
CA PRO A 69 3.44 -4.52 11.44
C PRO A 69 4.40 -5.71 11.39
N SER A 70 5.56 -5.50 10.76
CA SER A 70 6.60 -6.51 10.65
C SER A 70 7.85 -6.07 11.39
N MET A 71 8.41 -6.95 12.22
CA MET A 71 9.74 -6.73 12.79
C MET A 71 10.79 -6.93 11.68
N PRO A 72 11.80 -6.05 11.60
CA PRO A 72 12.95 -6.30 10.74
C PRO A 72 13.68 -7.57 11.20
N GLU A 73 14.43 -8.19 10.28
CA GLU A 73 15.32 -9.26 10.67
C GLU A 73 16.40 -8.72 11.62
N TYR A 74 16.58 -9.46 12.70
CA TYR A 74 17.72 -9.33 13.57
C TYR A 74 18.77 -10.25 12.99
N ASP A 75 19.87 -9.67 12.50
CA ASP A 75 21.12 -10.42 12.47
C ASP A 75 21.34 -10.94 13.90
N ALA A 76 21.99 -12.08 14.07
CA ALA A 76 22.40 -12.56 15.39
C ALA A 76 23.50 -11.62 15.93
N ASP A 77 23.13 -10.36 16.17
CA ASP A 77 23.96 -9.33 16.75
C ASP A 77 24.34 -9.85 18.12
N THR A 78 25.65 -9.94 18.35
CA THR A 78 26.20 -10.26 19.66
C THR A 78 25.54 -9.34 20.69
N PRO A 79 25.04 -9.88 21.82
CA PRO A 79 24.42 -9.06 22.84
C PRO A 79 25.37 -7.91 23.22
N LEU A 80 24.82 -6.70 23.32
CA LEU A 80 25.59 -5.49 23.66
C LEU A 80 26.29 -5.64 25.00
N ASN A 81 25.70 -6.42 25.91
CA ASN A 81 26.32 -6.80 27.15
C ASN A 81 25.72 -8.13 27.63
N GLU A 82 26.56 -9.00 28.18
CA GLU A 82 26.16 -10.28 28.75
C GLU A 82 26.89 -10.44 30.09
N THR A 83 26.12 -10.57 31.17
CA THR A 83 26.60 -10.96 32.50
C THR A 83 25.95 -12.28 32.88
N ASP A 84 26.40 -12.91 33.97
CA ASP A 84 25.84 -14.19 34.48
C ASP A 84 24.32 -14.15 34.72
N THR A 85 23.69 -12.97 34.78
CA THR A 85 22.25 -12.81 35.06
C THR A 85 21.49 -11.92 34.08
N THR A 86 22.17 -11.15 33.24
CA THR A 86 21.49 -10.18 32.35
C THR A 86 22.11 -10.14 30.97
N ILE A 87 21.25 -10.17 29.94
CA ILE A 87 21.63 -9.97 28.55
C ILE A 87 20.97 -8.68 28.06
N THR A 88 21.75 -7.78 27.50
CA THR A 88 21.27 -6.52 26.90
C THR A 88 21.30 -6.64 25.39
N VAL A 89 20.16 -6.41 24.75
CA VAL A 89 20.00 -6.44 23.29
C VAL A 89 19.43 -5.13 22.78
N MET A 90 19.81 -4.72 21.56
CA MET A 90 19.20 -3.58 20.88
C MET A 90 18.08 -4.05 19.95
N LEU A 91 16.90 -3.46 20.10
CA LEU A 91 15.77 -3.74 19.22
C LEU A 91 15.64 -2.64 18.16
N LYS A 92 15.41 -3.04 16.91
CA LYS A 92 15.09 -2.12 15.82
C LYS A 92 13.58 -1.88 15.82
N PRO A 93 13.11 -0.66 15.52
CA PRO A 93 11.67 -0.38 15.49
C PRO A 93 10.96 -1.24 14.45
N ALA A 94 9.72 -1.64 14.75
CA ALA A 94 8.90 -2.42 13.83
C ALA A 94 8.48 -1.55 12.63
N GLN A 95 8.41 -2.16 11.45
CA GLN A 95 7.83 -1.54 10.28
C GLN A 95 6.31 -1.55 10.42
N SER A 96 5.73 -0.36 10.57
CA SER A 96 4.29 -0.12 10.71
C SER A 96 3.45 -0.78 9.62
N ARG A 97 3.92 -0.77 8.36
CA ARG A 97 3.14 -1.20 7.17
C ARG A 97 1.71 -0.62 7.14
N GLY A 98 1.59 0.62 7.59
CA GLY A 98 0.34 1.36 7.69
C GLY A 98 -0.49 1.10 8.95
N ALA A 99 -0.11 0.15 9.82
CA ALA A 99 -0.74 -0.07 11.12
C ALA A 99 -0.06 0.74 12.25
N PRO A 100 -0.78 1.11 13.32
CA PRO A 100 -0.17 1.72 14.49
C PRO A 100 0.89 0.79 15.11
N VAL A 101 2.04 1.36 15.49
CA VAL A 101 3.16 0.71 16.21
C VAL A 101 3.39 1.40 17.54
#